data_AF-A0A1J3J1T6-F1
#
_entry.id   AF-A0A1J3J1T6-F1
#
_cell.length_a   1.000
_cell.length_b   1.000
_cell.length_c   1.000
_cell.angle_alpha   90.00
_cell.angle_beta   90.00
_cell.angle_gamma   90.00
#
_symmetry.space_group_name_H-M   'P 1'
#
loop_
_entity.id
_entity.type
_entity.pdbx_description
1 polymer ?
#
loop_
_entity_poly.entity_id
_entity_poly.type
_entity_poly.pdbx_seq_one_letter_code
_entity_poly.pdbx_strand_id
1 'polypeptide(L)'
;FVELGVEEEAERMKLVTYNVNGLRQRVSQFDSLLKLLDSFDADIICFQETKLKRQELTADLTIADGYESFFSCTRTSEKGRTGYSGVATFCRVKSASSSCEIALPVAAEEGFTGLVNCNLRGGKNETSAVAEGLEEYEKEELLRIDQEGRCVITDHGHFVVFNVYGPRAVADDAERIEFKLRFYDVLEMGVSSASRK
;
A
#
# COMPACT_ATOMS: atom_id res chain seq x y z
N PHE A 1 7.52 25.22 46.26
CA PHE A 1 7.22 23.87 45.79
C PHE A 1 5.78 23.81 45.34
N VAL A 2 5.52 23.94 44.04
CA VAL A 2 4.44 23.23 43.36
C VAL A 2 4.96 22.99 41.94
N GLU A 3 5.40 21.77 41.65
CA GLU A 3 5.55 21.28 40.28
C GLU A 3 4.15 21.20 39.68
N LEU A 4 3.92 21.91 38.57
CA LEU A 4 2.77 21.66 37.72
C LEU A 4 3.27 20.72 36.63
N GLY A 5 2.74 19.48 36.69
CA GLY A 5 3.09 18.38 35.82
C GLY A 5 3.00 18.77 34.36
N VAL A 6 4.08 18.48 33.63
CA VAL A 6 4.03 18.32 32.19
C VAL A 6 3.13 17.12 31.95
N GLU A 7 1.92 17.36 31.46
CA GLU A 7 1.11 16.28 30.90
C GLU A 7 1.91 15.74 29.72
N GLU A 8 2.49 14.56 29.92
CA GLU A 8 3.15 13.79 28.87
C GLU A 8 2.04 13.43 27.87
N GLU A 9 1.93 14.18 26.76
CA GLU A 9 1.08 13.78 25.65
C GLU A 9 1.50 12.37 25.25
N ALA A 10 0.65 11.39 25.52
CA ALA A 10 0.89 10.03 25.08
C ALA A 10 1.17 10.07 23.58
N GLU A 11 2.37 9.63 23.19
CA GLU A 11 2.84 9.65 21.81
C GLU A 11 1.83 8.89 20.95
N ARG A 12 1.00 9.62 20.19
CA ARG A 12 -0.07 9.05 19.37
C ARG A 12 0.44 8.82 17.97
N MET A 13 0.38 7.56 17.53
CA MET A 13 0.65 7.23 16.13
C MET A 13 -0.36 7.91 15.22
N LYS A 14 0.14 8.52 14.14
CA LYS A 14 -0.67 9.21 13.14
C LYS A 14 -0.56 8.50 11.79
N LEU A 15 -1.72 8.09 11.28
CA LEU A 15 -1.88 7.52 9.95
C LEU A 15 -2.60 8.52 9.05
N VAL A 16 -2.05 8.74 7.86
CA VAL A 16 -2.64 9.58 6.81
C VAL A 16 -2.92 8.74 5.59
N THR A 17 -4.09 8.94 4.99
CA THR A 17 -4.44 8.38 3.69
C THR A 17 -4.80 9.50 2.72
N TYR A 18 -4.25 9.45 1.51
CA TYR A 18 -4.43 10.49 0.52
C TYR A 18 -4.38 9.94 -0.92
N ASN A 19 -5.50 10.04 -1.63
CA ASN A 19 -5.50 9.86 -3.08
C ASN A 19 -4.85 11.09 -3.73
N VAL A 20 -3.63 10.91 -4.23
CA VAL A 20 -2.79 11.98 -4.78
C VAL A 20 -3.13 12.37 -6.22
N ASN A 21 -3.86 11.51 -6.94
CA ASN A 21 -4.15 11.67 -8.38
C ASN A 21 -2.88 11.96 -9.21
N GLY A 22 -1.80 11.22 -8.94
CA GLY A 22 -0.48 11.39 -9.56
C GLY A 22 0.58 11.88 -8.56
N LEU A 23 1.42 10.96 -8.08
CA LEU A 23 2.44 11.26 -7.07
C LEU A 23 3.49 12.26 -7.57
N ARG A 24 3.95 12.10 -8.82
CA ARG A 24 4.98 13.00 -9.42
C ARG A 24 4.54 14.46 -9.41
N GLN A 25 3.29 14.73 -9.74
CA GLN A 25 2.75 16.09 -9.76
C GLN A 25 2.69 16.67 -8.34
N ARG A 26 2.33 15.87 -7.34
CA ARG A 26 2.30 16.31 -5.94
C ARG A 26 3.70 16.55 -5.38
N VAL A 27 4.65 15.65 -5.63
CA VAL A 27 6.05 15.86 -5.25
C VAL A 27 6.58 17.17 -5.83
N SER A 28 6.30 17.45 -7.11
CA SER A 28 6.72 18.71 -7.74
C SER A 28 6.08 19.97 -7.13
N GLN A 29 4.91 19.88 -6.51
CA GLN A 29 4.26 21.02 -5.84
C GLN A 29 4.87 21.35 -4.47
N PHE A 30 5.47 20.34 -3.83
CA PHE A 30 6.12 20.47 -2.52
C PHE A 30 7.66 20.55 -2.64
N ASP A 31 8.17 20.75 -3.86
CA ASP A 31 9.58 20.68 -4.29
C ASP A 31 10.25 19.30 -4.16
N SER A 32 9.97 18.54 -3.10
CA SER A 32 10.56 17.22 -2.87
C SER A 32 9.61 16.26 -2.15
N LEU A 33 9.88 14.96 -2.29
CA LEU A 33 9.11 13.92 -1.61
C LEU A 33 9.21 14.06 -0.09
N LEU A 34 10.40 14.32 0.43
CA LEU A 34 10.62 14.50 1.86
C LEU A 34 9.76 15.65 2.42
N LYS A 35 9.75 16.82 1.77
CA LYS A 35 8.90 17.95 2.18
C LYS A 35 7.41 17.62 2.14
N LEU A 36 6.97 16.85 1.14
CA LEU A 36 5.60 16.36 1.08
C LEU A 36 5.26 15.47 2.27
N LEU A 37 6.10 14.48 2.58
CA LEU A 37 5.88 13.55 3.70
C LEU A 37 5.91 14.28 5.05
N ASP A 38 6.90 15.15 5.26
CA ASP A 38 7.05 15.93 6.48
C ASP A 38 5.89 16.90 6.72
N SER A 39 5.27 17.42 5.65
CA SER A 39 4.11 18.30 5.76
C SER A 39 2.89 17.64 6.41
N PHE A 40 2.79 16.31 6.32
CA PHE A 40 1.72 15.56 6.97
C PHE A 40 1.99 15.29 8.44
N ASP A 41 3.26 15.34 8.86
CA ASP A 41 3.74 14.95 10.17
C ASP A 41 3.06 13.66 10.66
N ALA A 42 3.21 12.57 9.89
CA ALA A 42 2.57 11.29 10.14
C ALA A 42 3.57 10.13 10.12
N ASP A 43 3.28 9.09 10.90
CA ASP A 43 4.12 7.90 11.00
C ASP A 43 3.88 6.94 9.84
N ILE A 44 2.63 6.85 9.38
CA ILE A 44 2.25 6.03 8.23
C ILE A 44 1.48 6.90 7.24
N ILE A 45 1.94 6.95 5.99
CA ILE A 45 1.32 7.72 4.92
C ILE A 45 0.99 6.79 3.75
N CYS A 46 -0.31 6.63 3.49
CA CYS A 46 -0.84 5.82 2.42
C CYS A 46 -1.29 6.71 1.25
N PHE A 47 -0.59 6.63 0.13
CA PHE A 47 -0.99 7.26 -1.12
C PHE A 47 -1.72 6.28 -2.04
N GLN A 48 -2.78 6.79 -2.69
CA GLN A 48 -3.51 6.09 -3.75
C GLN A 48 -3.46 6.88 -5.06
N GLU A 49 -3.65 6.16 -6.17
CA GLU A 49 -3.63 6.72 -7.51
C GLU A 49 -2.28 7.41 -7.82
N THR A 50 -1.17 6.71 -7.51
CA THR A 50 0.18 7.26 -7.71
C THR A 50 0.50 7.51 -9.18
N LYS A 51 -0.13 6.76 -10.10
CA LYS A 51 0.05 6.84 -11.55
C LYS A 51 1.50 6.64 -12.00
N LEU A 52 2.23 5.79 -11.28
CA LEU A 52 3.61 5.45 -11.58
C LEU A 52 3.71 4.06 -12.19
N LYS A 53 4.48 3.93 -13.27
CA LYS A 53 4.92 2.63 -13.79
C LYS A 53 6.17 2.18 -13.02
N ARG A 54 6.44 0.87 -13.02
CA ARG A 54 7.64 0.30 -12.38
C ARG A 54 8.96 0.91 -12.91
N GLN A 55 9.00 1.31 -14.18
CA GLN A 55 10.16 1.98 -14.79
C GLN A 55 10.33 3.44 -14.36
N GLU A 56 9.27 4.05 -13.81
CA GLU A 56 9.24 5.46 -13.40
C GLU A 56 9.51 5.62 -11.90
N LEU A 57 9.73 4.52 -11.17
CA LEU A 57 10.12 4.48 -9.76
C LEU A 57 11.59 4.91 -9.62
N THR A 58 11.82 6.20 -9.77
CA THR A 58 13.13 6.83 -9.58
C THR A 58 13.38 7.14 -8.11
N ALA A 59 14.64 7.23 -7.69
CA ALA A 59 15.03 7.39 -6.28
C ALA A 59 14.40 8.63 -5.61
N ASP A 60 14.17 9.70 -6.35
CA ASP A 60 13.48 10.93 -5.91
C ASP A 60 12.01 10.72 -5.53
N LEU A 61 11.38 9.66 -6.03
CA LEU A 61 9.98 9.32 -5.74
C LEU A 61 9.83 8.14 -4.76
N THR A 62 10.88 7.36 -4.56
CA THR A 62 10.84 6.16 -3.72
C THR A 62 11.62 6.31 -2.42
N ILE A 63 12.70 7.10 -2.41
CA ILE A 63 13.57 7.24 -1.26
C ILE A 63 13.34 8.62 -0.64
N ALA A 64 12.86 8.63 0.59
CA ALA A 64 12.82 9.81 1.44
C ALA A 64 13.60 9.50 2.72
N ASP A 65 14.48 10.41 3.12
CA ASP A 65 15.28 10.22 4.33
C ASP A 65 14.36 10.09 5.55
N GLY A 66 14.61 9.08 6.38
CA GLY A 66 13.77 8.77 7.54
C GLY A 66 12.44 8.05 7.26
N TYR A 67 12.14 7.68 6.00
CA TYR A 67 10.98 6.85 5.65
C TYR A 67 11.36 5.61 4.84
N GLU A 68 10.75 4.48 5.15
CA GLU A 68 10.69 3.32 4.27
C GLU A 68 9.43 3.36 3.41
N SER A 69 9.53 2.84 2.18
CA SER A 69 8.45 2.94 1.20
C SER A 69 8.12 1.61 0.54
N PHE A 70 6.83 1.38 0.33
CA PHE A 70 6.29 0.15 -0.23
C PHE A 70 5.32 0.51 -1.36
N PHE A 71 5.55 -0.04 -2.56
CA PHE A 71 4.78 0.33 -3.75
C PHE A 71 4.09 -0.88 -4.38
N SER A 72 2.89 -0.64 -4.87
CA SER A 72 2.21 -1.53 -5.80
C SER A 72 1.87 -0.73 -7.04
N CYS A 73 2.41 -1.15 -8.19
CA CYS A 73 2.24 -0.48 -9.47
C CYS A 73 1.44 -1.37 -10.41
N THR A 74 0.64 -0.75 -11.30
CA THR A 74 -0.06 -1.49 -12.34
C THR A 74 0.93 -2.23 -13.25
N ARG A 75 0.77 -3.55 -13.33
CA ARG A 75 1.56 -4.48 -14.16
C ARG A 75 0.87 -4.81 -15.48
N THR A 76 -0.45 -4.61 -15.55
CA THR A 76 -1.24 -4.84 -16.75
C THR A 76 -1.18 -3.66 -17.73
N SER A 77 -1.19 -3.97 -19.03
CA SER A 77 -1.37 -3.02 -20.13
C SER A 77 -2.75 -3.13 -20.78
N GLU A 78 -3.64 -3.97 -20.23
CA GLU A 78 -4.97 -4.19 -20.78
C GLU A 78 -5.76 -2.89 -20.90
N LYS A 79 -6.48 -2.74 -22.01
CA LYS A 79 -7.31 -1.58 -22.35
C LYS A 79 -6.56 -0.23 -22.20
N GLY A 80 -5.25 -0.21 -22.41
CA GLY A 80 -4.43 1.02 -22.33
C GLY A 80 -4.20 1.54 -20.91
N ARG A 81 -4.49 0.74 -19.87
CA ARG A 81 -4.45 1.16 -18.45
C ARG A 81 -3.04 1.15 -17.86
N THR A 82 -2.01 1.42 -18.66
CA THR A 82 -0.62 1.43 -18.19
C THR A 82 -0.37 2.62 -17.25
N GLY A 83 -0.02 2.37 -15.99
CA GLY A 83 0.26 3.44 -15.02
C GLY A 83 -0.96 4.27 -14.63
N TYR A 84 -2.17 3.73 -14.75
CA TYR A 84 -3.40 4.43 -14.38
C TYR A 84 -3.71 4.39 -12.88
N SER A 85 -3.28 3.32 -12.21
CA SER A 85 -3.52 3.06 -10.79
C SER A 85 -2.19 3.18 -10.02
N GLY A 86 -2.08 2.49 -8.89
CA GLY A 86 -0.89 2.43 -8.07
C GLY A 86 -1.16 2.96 -6.68
N VAL A 87 -0.58 2.29 -5.68
CA VAL A 87 -0.60 2.69 -4.29
C VAL A 87 0.82 2.69 -3.74
N ALA A 88 1.07 3.56 -2.76
CA ALA A 88 2.35 3.63 -2.06
C ALA A 88 2.11 3.84 -0.57
N THR A 89 2.82 3.14 0.28
CA THR A 89 2.81 3.33 1.73
C THR A 89 4.20 3.77 2.17
N PHE A 90 4.28 4.86 2.91
CA PHE A 90 5.50 5.36 3.53
C PHE A 90 5.39 5.20 5.04
N CYS A 91 6.40 4.59 5.65
CA CYS A 91 6.49 4.32 7.07
C CYS A 91 7.70 5.04 7.66
N ARG A 92 7.49 5.86 8.69
CA ARG A 92 8.53 6.62 9.36
C ARG A 92 9.43 5.69 10.17
N VAL A 93 10.74 5.77 9.94
CA VAL A 93 11.76 4.92 10.58
C VAL A 93 12.10 5.43 11.98
N LYS A 94 12.22 6.75 12.14
CA LYS A 94 12.55 7.40 13.41
C LYS A 94 11.67 8.62 13.61
N SER A 95 11.01 8.71 14.76
CA SER A 95 10.39 9.98 15.18
C SER A 95 11.43 10.86 15.85
N ALA A 96 11.32 12.19 15.68
CA ALA A 96 12.15 13.14 16.41
C ALA A 96 11.87 13.13 17.93
N SER A 97 10.70 12.62 18.35
CA SER A 97 10.23 12.60 19.73
C SER A 97 10.56 11.32 20.50
N SER A 98 10.97 10.23 19.83
CA SER A 98 11.15 8.94 20.50
C SER A 98 12.22 8.09 19.83
N SER A 99 13.03 7.44 20.68
CA SER A 99 14.15 6.58 20.27
C SER A 99 13.73 5.21 19.73
N CYS A 100 12.43 4.94 19.63
CA CYS A 100 11.88 3.69 19.12
C CYS A 100 11.49 3.80 17.64
N GLU A 101 11.62 2.70 16.89
CA GLU A 101 11.07 2.56 15.54
C GLU A 101 9.55 2.51 15.66
N ILE A 102 8.87 3.65 15.50
CA ILE A 102 7.45 3.77 15.87
C ILE A 102 6.53 3.01 14.90
N ALA A 103 6.90 2.92 13.62
CA ALA A 103 6.00 2.44 12.57
C ALA A 103 6.66 1.61 11.47
N LEU A 104 7.80 0.96 11.74
CA LEU A 104 8.40 0.06 10.75
C LEU A 104 7.62 -1.26 10.68
N PRO A 105 7.18 -1.67 9.49
CA PRO A 105 6.48 -2.94 9.36
C PRO A 105 7.44 -4.13 9.48
N VAL A 106 6.99 -5.18 10.17
CA VAL A 106 7.70 -6.47 10.25
C VAL A 106 7.60 -7.25 8.93
N ALA A 107 6.56 -7.01 8.14
CA ALA A 107 6.37 -7.58 6.82
C ALA A 107 5.57 -6.63 5.92
N ALA A 108 5.83 -6.67 4.62
CA ALA A 108 5.07 -5.93 3.62
C ALA A 108 4.83 -6.76 2.36
N GLU A 109 3.63 -6.67 1.80
CA GLU A 109 3.18 -7.47 0.66
C GLU A 109 2.53 -6.59 -0.42
N GLU A 110 2.83 -6.90 -1.69
CA GLU A 110 2.15 -6.30 -2.86
C GLU A 110 0.92 -7.16 -3.20
N GLY A 111 -0.25 -6.54 -3.27
CA GLY A 111 -1.51 -7.28 -3.45
C GLY A 111 -2.00 -7.92 -2.15
N PHE A 112 -3.16 -8.57 -2.22
CA PHE A 112 -3.80 -9.23 -1.06
C PHE A 112 -4.07 -10.71 -1.30
N THR A 113 -3.69 -11.25 -2.46
CA THR A 113 -3.85 -12.68 -2.77
C THR A 113 -2.58 -13.49 -2.47
N GLY A 114 -1.44 -12.82 -2.23
CA GLY A 114 -0.12 -13.44 -2.03
C GLY A 114 0.59 -13.88 -3.33
N LEU A 115 -0.03 -13.68 -4.51
CA LEU A 115 0.48 -14.20 -5.80
C LEU A 115 1.36 -13.22 -6.58
N VAL A 116 1.47 -11.96 -6.16
CA VAL A 116 2.22 -10.95 -6.94
C VAL A 116 3.73 -11.18 -6.90
N ASN A 117 4.23 -11.67 -5.76
CA ASN A 117 5.66 -11.90 -5.54
C ASN A 117 6.18 -13.20 -6.18
N CYS A 118 5.30 -14.15 -6.53
CA CYS A 118 5.74 -15.44 -7.09
C CYS A 118 6.20 -15.37 -8.56
N ASN A 119 5.76 -14.37 -9.34
CA ASN A 119 6.16 -14.23 -10.74
C ASN A 119 7.57 -13.62 -10.94
N LEU A 120 8.21 -13.10 -9.88
CA LEU A 120 9.55 -12.50 -9.97
C LEU A 120 10.68 -13.48 -9.59
N ARG A 121 10.37 -14.54 -8.82
CA ARG A 121 11.35 -15.55 -8.42
C ARG A 121 11.10 -16.84 -9.20
N GLY A 122 11.79 -17.01 -10.33
CA GLY A 122 11.88 -18.28 -11.07
C GLY A 122 12.65 -19.38 -10.31
N GLY A 123 12.40 -19.55 -9.01
CA GLY A 123 13.04 -20.52 -8.14
C GLY A 123 12.02 -21.53 -7.63
N LYS A 124 12.26 -22.81 -7.88
CA LYS A 124 11.50 -23.93 -7.32
C LYS A 124 11.51 -23.87 -5.79
N ASN A 125 10.38 -24.26 -5.19
CA ASN A 125 10.15 -24.59 -3.78
C ASN A 125 10.03 -23.42 -2.80
N GLU A 126 8.86 -22.77 -2.75
CA GLU A 126 8.15 -22.51 -1.49
C GLU A 126 6.65 -22.64 -1.80
N THR A 127 5.93 -23.46 -1.03
CA THR A 127 4.46 -23.54 -1.09
C THR A 127 3.89 -22.16 -0.79
N SER A 128 3.60 -21.40 -1.86
CA SER A 128 2.96 -20.10 -1.82
C SER A 128 1.57 -20.30 -1.23
N ALA A 129 1.42 -19.95 0.05
CA ALA A 129 0.15 -19.98 0.73
C ALA A 129 -0.71 -18.86 0.14
N VAL A 130 -1.58 -19.21 -0.80
CA VAL A 130 -2.70 -18.34 -1.18
C VAL A 130 -3.43 -17.99 0.12
N ALA A 131 -3.88 -16.74 0.27
CA ALA A 131 -4.59 -16.34 1.49
C ALA A 131 -5.76 -17.32 1.79
N GLU A 132 -5.94 -17.67 3.06
CA GLU A 132 -6.88 -18.72 3.46
C GLU A 132 -8.29 -18.43 2.96
N GLY A 133 -8.90 -19.41 2.28
CA GLY A 133 -10.25 -19.30 1.71
C GLY A 133 -10.27 -18.99 0.21
N LEU A 134 -9.16 -18.53 -0.38
CA LEU A 134 -9.10 -18.25 -1.82
C LEU A 134 -8.84 -19.50 -2.70
N GLU A 135 -8.92 -20.70 -2.13
CA GLU A 135 -8.69 -21.97 -2.83
C GLU A 135 -9.74 -22.25 -3.93
N GLU A 136 -10.91 -21.62 -3.84
CA GLU A 136 -12.00 -21.75 -4.81
C GLU A 136 -11.81 -20.87 -6.06
N TYR A 137 -10.87 -19.92 -6.03
CA TYR A 137 -10.61 -19.02 -7.15
C TYR A 137 -9.45 -19.53 -8.01
N GLU A 138 -9.57 -19.34 -9.33
CA GLU A 138 -8.48 -19.61 -10.27
C GLU A 138 -7.31 -18.64 -10.00
N LYS A 139 -6.08 -19.16 -9.96
CA LYS A 139 -4.87 -18.37 -9.64
C LYS A 139 -4.68 -17.22 -10.62
N GLU A 140 -5.03 -17.43 -11.88
CA GLU A 140 -4.99 -16.44 -12.94
C GLU A 140 -5.97 -15.27 -12.68
N GLU A 141 -7.13 -15.54 -12.08
CA GLU A 141 -8.11 -14.50 -11.71
C GLU A 141 -7.58 -13.63 -10.58
N LEU A 142 -7.07 -14.26 -9.51
CA LEU A 142 -6.46 -13.57 -8.37
C LEU A 142 -5.26 -12.72 -8.82
N LEU A 143 -4.44 -13.26 -9.72
CA LEU A 143 -3.31 -12.54 -10.26
C LEU A 143 -3.76 -11.33 -11.10
N ARG A 144 -4.84 -11.44 -11.89
CA ARG A 144 -5.40 -10.30 -12.65
C ARG A 144 -5.86 -9.17 -11.72
N ILE A 145 -6.49 -9.51 -10.60
CA ILE A 145 -6.97 -8.56 -9.60
C ILE A 145 -5.77 -7.77 -9.02
N ASP A 146 -4.75 -8.47 -8.56
CA ASP A 146 -3.59 -7.82 -7.94
C ASP A 146 -2.68 -7.09 -8.95
N GLN A 147 -2.63 -7.53 -10.22
CA GLN A 147 -1.85 -6.88 -11.28
C GLN A 147 -2.25 -5.43 -11.56
N GLU A 148 -3.43 -4.97 -11.11
CA GLU A 148 -3.80 -3.55 -11.24
C GLU A 148 -3.04 -2.61 -10.28
N GLY A 149 -2.29 -3.17 -9.33
CA GLY A 149 -1.47 -2.41 -8.41
C GLY A 149 -2.31 -1.61 -7.40
N ARG A 150 -3.33 -2.26 -6.83
CA ARG A 150 -4.38 -1.59 -6.04
C ARG A 150 -4.24 -1.75 -4.54
N CYS A 151 -3.30 -2.58 -4.07
CA CYS A 151 -3.15 -2.86 -2.66
C CYS A 151 -1.68 -3.02 -2.29
N VAL A 152 -1.30 -2.42 -1.16
CA VAL A 152 -0.10 -2.72 -0.38
C VAL A 152 -0.54 -3.03 1.03
N ILE A 153 -0.04 -4.13 1.57
CA ILE A 153 -0.25 -4.52 2.95
C ILE A 153 1.05 -4.30 3.71
N THR A 154 0.98 -3.65 4.86
CA THR A 154 2.11 -3.53 5.79
C THR A 154 1.67 -4.03 7.17
N ASP A 155 2.34 -5.06 7.66
CA ASP A 155 2.12 -5.64 8.99
C ASP A 155 3.10 -5.00 9.98
N HIS A 156 2.57 -4.42 11.05
CA HIS A 156 3.33 -3.74 12.12
C HIS A 156 3.38 -4.56 13.41
N GLY A 157 3.03 -5.85 13.35
CA GLY A 157 3.01 -6.80 14.47
C GLY A 157 1.78 -6.64 15.37
N HIS A 158 1.41 -5.42 15.74
CA HIS A 158 0.20 -5.14 16.54
C HIS A 158 -1.03 -4.84 15.71
N PHE A 159 -0.84 -4.38 14.48
CA PHE A 159 -1.90 -4.06 13.54
C PHE A 159 -1.38 -4.22 12.11
N VAL A 160 -2.31 -4.40 11.18
CA VAL A 160 -2.01 -4.51 9.75
C VAL A 160 -2.71 -3.36 9.02
N VAL A 161 -1.99 -2.70 8.13
CA VAL A 161 -2.52 -1.61 7.30
C VAL A 161 -2.70 -2.11 5.88
N PHE A 162 -3.94 -2.03 5.40
CA PHE A 162 -4.31 -2.27 4.01
C PHE A 162 -4.47 -0.94 3.28
N ASN A 163 -3.48 -0.57 2.47
CA ASN A 163 -3.58 0.61 1.61
C ASN A 163 -4.22 0.22 0.28
N VAL A 164 -5.52 0.52 0.13
CA VAL A 164 -6.34 0.03 -0.99
C VAL A 164 -6.82 1.18 -1.89
N TYR A 165 -6.70 1.00 -3.20
CA TYR A 165 -7.33 1.84 -4.22
C TYR A 165 -8.41 1.07 -4.99
N GLY A 166 -9.66 1.23 -4.55
CA GLY A 166 -10.80 0.53 -5.12
C GLY A 166 -10.99 0.79 -6.63
N PRO A 167 -11.34 -0.24 -7.42
CA PRO A 167 -11.59 -0.08 -8.85
C PRO A 167 -12.82 0.79 -9.11
N ARG A 168 -12.65 1.78 -9.98
CA ARG A 168 -13.75 2.56 -10.54
C ARG A 168 -14.40 1.79 -11.69
N ALA A 169 -15.72 1.79 -11.72
CA ALA A 169 -16.55 1.27 -12.80
C ALA A 169 -17.54 2.36 -13.26
N VAL A 170 -17.81 2.41 -14.56
CA VAL A 170 -18.85 3.26 -15.17
C VAL A 170 -20.05 2.37 -15.49
N ALA A 171 -21.27 2.90 -15.46
CA ALA A 171 -22.51 2.12 -15.56
C ALA A 171 -22.59 1.21 -16.81
N ASP A 172 -21.96 1.62 -17.91
CA ASP A 172 -21.99 0.89 -19.19
C ASP A 172 -20.84 -0.13 -19.36
N ASP A 173 -19.94 -0.26 -18.36
CA ASP A 173 -18.81 -1.21 -18.40
C ASP A 173 -19.08 -2.40 -17.47
N ALA A 174 -19.88 -3.35 -17.95
CA ALA A 174 -20.29 -4.54 -17.20
C ALA A 174 -19.09 -5.37 -16.70
N GLU A 175 -18.07 -5.56 -17.54
CA GLU A 175 -16.84 -6.26 -17.14
C GLU A 175 -16.14 -5.57 -15.97
N ARG A 176 -16.15 -4.22 -15.95
CA ARG A 176 -15.53 -3.47 -14.87
C ARG A 176 -16.35 -3.47 -13.59
N ILE A 177 -17.67 -3.51 -13.70
CA ILE A 177 -18.57 -3.69 -12.55
C ILE A 177 -18.31 -5.07 -11.93
N GLU A 178 -18.24 -6.13 -12.74
CA GLU A 178 -17.93 -7.48 -12.28
C GLU A 178 -16.55 -7.54 -11.61
N PHE A 179 -15.52 -6.99 -12.25
CA PHE A 179 -14.19 -6.88 -11.65
C PHE A 179 -14.22 -6.15 -10.31
N LYS A 180 -15.01 -5.08 -10.18
CA LYS A 180 -15.13 -4.32 -8.95
C LYS A 180 -15.74 -5.16 -7.83
N LEU A 181 -16.79 -5.92 -8.11
CA LEU A 181 -17.42 -6.81 -7.12
C LEU A 181 -16.44 -7.90 -6.69
N ARG A 182 -15.84 -8.61 -7.66
CA ARG A 182 -14.81 -9.63 -7.41
C ARG A 182 -13.65 -9.10 -6.58
N PHE A 183 -13.16 -7.90 -6.88
CA PHE A 183 -12.10 -7.25 -6.13
C PHE A 183 -12.47 -7.11 -4.64
N TYR A 184 -13.69 -6.68 -4.32
CA TYR A 184 -14.12 -6.52 -2.94
C TYR A 184 -14.37 -7.84 -2.23
N ASP A 185 -14.92 -8.84 -2.92
CA ASP A 185 -15.13 -10.18 -2.35
C ASP A 185 -13.80 -10.81 -1.94
N VAL A 186 -12.80 -10.79 -2.84
CA VAL A 186 -11.46 -11.32 -2.56
C VAL A 186 -10.76 -10.48 -1.47
N LEU A 187 -10.96 -9.16 -1.45
CA LEU A 187 -10.38 -8.28 -0.42
C LEU A 187 -10.95 -8.60 0.96
N GLU A 188 -12.26 -8.80 1.08
CA GLU A 188 -12.91 -9.18 2.33
C GLU A 188 -12.36 -10.50 2.87
N MET A 189 -12.13 -11.47 1.98
CA MET A 189 -11.51 -12.75 2.34
C MET A 189 -10.06 -12.57 2.80
N GLY A 190 -9.27 -11.75 2.10
CA GLY A 190 -7.89 -11.44 2.46
C GLY A 190 -7.78 -10.76 3.84
N VAL A 191 -8.64 -9.76 4.10
CA VAL A 191 -8.71 -9.09 5.40
C VAL A 191 -9.13 -10.07 6.51
N SER A 192 -10.13 -10.92 6.24
CA SER A 192 -10.60 -11.93 7.19
C SER A 192 -9.51 -12.95 7.54
N SER A 193 -8.66 -13.33 6.58
CA SER A 193 -7.51 -14.20 6.84
C SER A 193 -6.45 -13.49 7.69
N ALA A 194 -6.16 -12.22 7.40
CA ALA A 194 -5.17 -11.45 8.17
C ALA A 194 -5.60 -11.20 9.62
N SER A 195 -6.90 -11.00 9.87
CA SER A 195 -7.44 -10.80 11.23
C SER A 195 -7.40 -12.05 12.12
N ARG A 196 -7.14 -13.24 11.56
CA ARG A 196 -7.05 -14.50 12.32
C ARG A 196 -5.63 -14.85 12.79
N LYS A 197 -4.62 -14.09 12.34
CA LYS A 197 -3.21 -14.23 12.75
C LYS A 197 -2.94 -13.41 14.01
#